data_AF-A0AA86TXU0-F1
#
_entry.id   AF-A0AA86TXU0-F1
#
_cell.length_a   1.000
_cell.length_b   1.000
_cell.length_c   1.000
_cell.angle_alpha   90.00
_cell.angle_beta   90.00
_cell.angle_gamma   90.00
#
_symmetry.space_group_name_H-M   'P 1'
#
loop_
_entity.id
_entity.type
_entity.pdbx_description
1 polymer ?
#
loop_
_entity_poly.entity_id
_entity_poly.type
_entity_poly.pdbx_seq_one_letter_code
_entity_poly.pdbx_strand_id
1 'polypeptide(L)'
;MKAAPETQIMLFQMEKRAEQLGQEAEQLIYVMLPQKAVDLQEILKSNQYFQQSFIQQLQQQLNEKLLPKTSDTIDMNPIIDFYSEPLPQIYEFEDFVRENIREILKITEQIKAWITVCDASEDQLQYLSDIVTALTQTDDIGNQLIQRILSFHSTRQRLFNKLTKRKLFDVAKTLVQHDIGQVTEIQNGFGELYNQLIIGYDVTIKNFERYRRIPGVKGFEGMY
;
A
#
# COMPACT_ATOMS: atom_id res chain seq x y z
N MET A 1 36.58 -33.88 -6.58
CA MET A 1 35.62 -34.24 -7.64
C MET A 1 35.24 -32.97 -8.39
N LYS A 2 35.39 -32.90 -9.71
CA LYS A 2 34.92 -31.75 -10.51
C LYS A 2 33.41 -31.89 -10.72
N ALA A 3 32.65 -30.83 -10.48
CA ALA A 3 31.21 -30.81 -10.73
C ALA A 3 30.90 -31.14 -12.20
N ALA A 4 29.76 -31.79 -12.47
CA ALA A 4 29.34 -32.11 -13.83
C ALA A 4 29.20 -30.83 -14.68
N PRO A 5 29.44 -30.87 -16.00
CA PRO A 5 29.38 -29.68 -16.86
C PRO A 5 28.06 -28.91 -16.76
N GLU A 6 26.93 -29.63 -16.63
CA GLU A 6 25.60 -29.05 -16.44
C GLU A 6 25.48 -28.26 -15.13
N THR A 7 26.07 -28.78 -14.04
CA THR A 7 26.13 -28.10 -12.75
C THR A 7 26.95 -26.81 -12.83
N GLN A 8 28.04 -26.80 -13.61
CA GLN A 8 28.86 -25.60 -13.79
C GLN A 8 28.13 -24.51 -14.57
N ILE A 9 27.34 -24.88 -15.60
CA ILE A 9 26.50 -23.93 -16.36
C ILE A 9 25.41 -23.34 -15.46
N MET A 10 24.75 -24.17 -14.65
CA MET A 10 23.72 -23.72 -13.72
C MET A 10 24.28 -22.77 -12.66
N LEU A 11 25.43 -23.09 -12.07
CA LEU A 11 26.11 -22.22 -11.10
C LEU A 11 26.47 -20.86 -11.71
N PHE A 12 27.05 -20.86 -12.92
CA PHE A 12 27.37 -19.62 -13.63
C PHE A 12 26.12 -18.76 -13.93
N GLN A 13 25.01 -19.39 -14.31
CA GLN A 13 23.73 -18.67 -14.52
C GLN A 13 23.17 -18.09 -13.22
N MET A 14 23.28 -18.82 -12.11
CA MET A 14 22.86 -18.36 -10.79
C MET A 14 23.69 -17.18 -10.31
N GLU A 15 25.01 -17.24 -10.44
CA GLU A 15 25.93 -16.14 -10.09
C GLU A 15 25.61 -14.87 -10.89
N LYS A 16 25.45 -14.99 -12.21
CA LYS A 16 25.11 -13.86 -13.08
C LYS A 16 23.75 -13.24 -12.70
N ARG A 17 22.77 -14.06 -12.34
CA ARG A 17 21.45 -13.59 -11.90
C ARG A 17 21.52 -12.89 -10.54
N ALA A 18 22.31 -13.41 -9.61
CA ALA A 18 22.52 -12.79 -8.30
C ALA A 18 23.21 -11.42 -8.43
N GLU A 19 24.18 -11.29 -9.33
CA GLU A 19 24.84 -10.02 -9.62
C GLU A 19 23.88 -8.97 -10.20
N GLN A 20 23.04 -9.37 -11.16
CA GLN A 20 21.99 -8.51 -11.73
C GLN A 20 21.00 -8.03 -10.67
N LEU A 21 20.50 -8.96 -9.84
CA LEU A 21 19.59 -8.64 -8.74
C LEU A 21 20.25 -7.73 -7.69
N GLY A 22 21.57 -7.86 -7.48
CA GLY A 22 22.32 -6.97 -6.60
C GLY A 22 22.36 -5.53 -7.11
N GLN A 23 22.64 -5.33 -8.40
CA GLN A 23 22.63 -3.99 -9.01
C GLN A 23 21.22 -3.38 -9.00
N GLU A 24 20.19 -4.18 -9.31
CA GLU A 24 18.79 -3.75 -9.24
C GLU A 24 18.41 -3.39 -7.80
N ALA A 25 18.77 -4.21 -6.80
CA ALA A 25 18.49 -3.92 -5.39
C ALA A 25 19.18 -2.65 -4.92
N GLU A 26 20.41 -2.41 -5.33
CA GLU A 26 21.14 -1.18 -5.00
C GLU A 26 20.41 0.06 -5.53
N GLN A 27 19.97 0.03 -6.80
CA GLN A 27 19.14 1.09 -7.38
C GLN A 27 17.81 1.25 -6.63
N LEU A 28 17.17 0.14 -6.26
CA LEU A 28 15.90 0.17 -5.53
C LEU A 28 16.08 0.84 -4.15
N ILE A 29 17.17 0.53 -3.45
CA ILE A 29 17.46 1.05 -2.11
C ILE A 29 17.85 2.53 -2.15
N TYR A 30 18.81 2.94 -2.99
CA TYR A 30 19.30 4.33 -2.98
C TYR A 30 18.43 5.31 -3.75
N VAL A 31 17.62 4.83 -4.72
CA VAL A 31 16.87 5.71 -5.61
C VAL A 31 15.37 5.49 -5.42
N MET A 32 14.88 4.26 -5.63
CA MET A 32 13.43 4.06 -5.79
C MET A 32 12.65 4.13 -4.47
N LEU A 33 13.16 3.51 -3.41
CA LEU A 33 12.52 3.55 -2.09
C LEU A 33 12.44 4.98 -1.52
N PRO A 34 13.53 5.79 -1.50
CA PRO A 34 13.43 7.18 -1.05
C PRO A 34 12.61 8.06 -2.00
N GLN A 35 12.71 7.87 -3.32
CA GLN A 35 11.86 8.60 -4.26
C GLN A 35 10.37 8.32 -3.98
N LYS A 36 10.01 7.05 -3.77
CA LYS A 36 8.63 6.70 -3.46
C LYS A 36 8.16 7.33 -2.14
N ALA A 37 9.02 7.42 -1.13
CA ALA A 37 8.70 8.12 0.11
C ALA A 37 8.44 9.63 -0.13
N VAL A 38 9.21 10.28 -1.01
CA VAL A 38 8.97 11.66 -1.43
C VAL A 38 7.63 11.78 -2.16
N ASP A 39 7.35 10.90 -3.12
CA ASP A 39 6.09 10.90 -3.87
C ASP A 39 4.87 10.76 -2.93
N LEU A 40 4.93 9.83 -1.98
CA LEU A 40 3.86 9.67 -0.98
C LEU A 40 3.68 10.91 -0.12
N GLN A 41 4.77 11.58 0.26
CA GLN A 41 4.70 12.82 1.02
C GLN A 41 4.00 13.92 0.20
N GLU A 42 4.33 14.06 -1.09
CA GLU A 42 3.71 15.03 -1.98
C GLU A 42 2.22 14.73 -2.19
N ILE A 43 1.86 13.45 -2.34
CA ILE A 43 0.48 12.99 -2.42
C ILE A 43 -0.29 13.40 -1.17
N LEU A 44 0.22 13.08 0.03
CA LEU A 44 -0.43 13.44 1.30
C LEU A 44 -0.61 14.95 1.46
N LYS A 45 0.32 15.76 0.95
CA LYS A 45 0.27 17.22 1.06
C LYS A 45 -0.66 17.87 0.04
N SER A 46 -0.66 17.40 -1.20
CA SER A 46 -1.22 18.15 -2.34
C SER A 46 -2.38 17.45 -3.05
N ASN A 47 -2.49 16.12 -2.96
CA ASN A 47 -3.54 15.40 -3.66
C ASN A 47 -4.91 15.67 -3.01
N GLN A 48 -5.91 15.96 -3.84
CA GLN A 48 -7.26 16.32 -3.42
C GLN A 48 -7.90 15.28 -2.49
N TYR A 49 -7.63 13.99 -2.71
CA TYR A 49 -8.25 12.91 -1.95
C TYR A 49 -7.82 12.87 -0.49
N PHE A 50 -6.69 13.51 -0.14
CA PHE A 50 -6.18 13.58 1.23
C PHE A 50 -6.47 14.92 1.91
N GLN A 51 -7.13 15.84 1.20
CA GLN A 51 -7.53 17.12 1.77
C GLN A 51 -8.83 16.97 2.57
N GLN A 52 -8.95 17.76 3.64
CA GLN A 52 -10.16 17.79 4.47
C GLN A 52 -11.41 18.15 3.66
N SER A 53 -11.25 18.98 2.61
CA SER A 53 -12.33 19.37 1.71
C SER A 53 -12.97 18.19 0.98
N PHE A 54 -12.21 17.12 0.68
CA PHE A 54 -12.76 15.94 -0.01
C PHE A 54 -13.81 15.23 0.84
N ILE A 55 -13.49 14.96 2.12
CA ILE A 55 -14.44 14.34 3.06
C ILE A 55 -15.65 15.24 3.26
N GLN A 56 -15.45 16.55 3.42
CA GLN A 56 -16.56 17.49 3.61
C GLN A 56 -17.52 17.51 2.42
N GLN A 57 -16.98 17.53 1.19
CA GLN A 57 -17.78 17.48 -0.03
C GLN A 57 -18.54 16.15 -0.17
N LEU A 58 -17.86 15.03 0.11
CA LEU A 58 -18.48 13.71 0.09
C LEU A 58 -19.61 13.60 1.12
N GLN A 59 -19.37 14.08 2.34
CA GLN A 59 -20.35 14.10 3.42
C GLN A 59 -21.54 14.99 3.07
N GLN A 60 -21.31 16.15 2.45
CA GLN A 60 -22.38 17.01 1.97
C GLN A 60 -23.24 16.30 0.92
N GLN A 61 -22.62 15.73 -0.13
CA GLN A 61 -23.34 15.06 -1.21
C GLN A 61 -24.20 13.88 -0.71
N LEU A 62 -23.66 13.07 0.21
CA LEU A 62 -24.39 11.97 0.82
C LEU A 62 -25.55 12.50 1.69
N ASN A 63 -25.30 13.45 2.59
CA ASN A 63 -26.33 13.94 3.50
C ASN A 63 -27.44 14.73 2.81
N GLU A 64 -27.16 15.45 1.72
CA GLU A 64 -28.19 16.17 0.95
C GLU A 64 -29.31 15.24 0.45
N LYS A 65 -29.01 13.96 0.21
CA LYS A 65 -30.01 12.96 -0.20
C LYS A 65 -30.84 12.40 0.94
N LEU A 66 -30.41 12.60 2.18
CA LEU A 66 -31.16 12.20 3.38
C LEU A 66 -32.15 13.26 3.86
N LEU A 67 -32.08 14.50 3.35
CA LEU A 67 -32.95 15.59 3.80
C LEU A 67 -34.36 15.45 3.20
N PRO A 68 -35.42 15.34 4.04
CA PRO A 68 -36.79 15.28 3.54
C PRO A 68 -37.15 16.61 2.85
N LYS A 69 -37.56 16.53 1.59
CA LYS A 69 -38.18 17.64 0.88
C LYS A 69 -39.67 17.67 1.28
N THR A 70 -39.98 18.41 2.34
CA THR A 70 -41.32 18.98 2.60
C THR A 70 -42.52 18.02 2.84
N SER A 71 -42.32 16.75 3.19
CA SER A 71 -43.42 15.78 3.42
C SER A 71 -43.38 15.19 4.84
N ASP A 72 -44.57 14.99 5.45
CA ASP A 72 -44.77 14.26 6.72
C ASP A 72 -44.40 12.77 6.63
N THR A 73 -44.24 12.23 5.42
CA THR A 73 -43.76 10.87 5.16
C THR A 73 -42.56 10.86 4.22
N ILE A 74 -41.50 10.15 4.61
CA ILE A 74 -40.29 9.97 3.80
C ILE A 74 -40.52 8.80 2.84
N ASP A 75 -40.59 9.06 1.53
CA ASP A 75 -40.46 8.00 0.53
C ASP A 75 -39.00 7.54 0.48
N MET A 76 -38.79 6.27 0.81
CA MET A 76 -37.45 5.67 0.87
C MET A 76 -36.96 5.17 -0.49
N ASN A 77 -37.81 5.04 -1.52
CA ASN A 77 -37.36 4.50 -2.81
C ASN A 77 -36.28 5.38 -3.49
N PRO A 78 -36.42 6.72 -3.57
CA PRO A 78 -35.37 7.56 -4.14
C PRO A 78 -34.05 7.51 -3.36
N ILE A 79 -34.12 7.32 -2.03
CA ILE A 79 -32.96 7.13 -1.16
C ILE A 79 -32.28 5.80 -1.50
N ILE A 80 -33.05 4.72 -1.60
CA ILE A 80 -32.57 3.39 -1.96
C ILE A 80 -31.88 3.43 -3.34
N ASP A 81 -32.51 4.03 -4.33
CA ASP A 81 -31.98 4.10 -5.69
C ASP A 81 -30.63 4.84 -5.72
N PHE A 82 -30.53 5.96 -4.99
CA PHE A 82 -29.28 6.72 -4.89
C PHE A 82 -28.15 5.92 -4.21
N TYR A 83 -28.45 5.17 -3.15
CA TYR A 83 -27.45 4.41 -2.38
C TYR A 83 -27.17 3.01 -2.93
N SER A 84 -27.77 2.64 -4.07
CA SER A 84 -27.59 1.35 -4.72
C SER A 84 -26.12 1.03 -5.00
N GLU A 85 -25.35 2.06 -5.35
CA GLU A 85 -23.91 1.98 -5.56
C GLU A 85 -23.17 3.01 -4.68
N PRO A 86 -21.89 2.78 -4.33
CA PRO A 86 -21.03 3.81 -3.77
C PRO A 86 -20.87 4.97 -4.74
N LEU A 87 -20.58 6.15 -4.19
CA LEU A 87 -20.26 7.30 -5.03
C LEU A 87 -18.96 7.02 -5.82
N PRO A 88 -18.90 7.38 -7.12
CA PRO A 88 -17.74 7.10 -7.97
C PRO A 88 -16.40 7.58 -7.39
N GLN A 89 -16.41 8.72 -6.68
CA GLN A 89 -15.21 9.28 -6.07
C GLN A 89 -14.58 8.37 -5.00
N ILE A 90 -15.37 7.50 -4.36
CA ILE A 90 -14.85 6.50 -3.41
C ILE A 90 -14.05 5.44 -4.18
N TYR A 91 -14.58 4.95 -5.30
CA TYR A 91 -13.88 3.97 -6.14
C TYR A 91 -12.59 4.52 -6.74
N GLU A 92 -12.64 5.75 -7.27
CA GLU A 92 -11.45 6.42 -7.81
C GLU A 92 -10.36 6.57 -6.76
N PHE A 93 -10.75 6.94 -5.52
CA PHE A 93 -9.82 7.02 -4.40
C PHE A 93 -9.24 5.65 -4.02
N GLU A 94 -10.07 4.60 -3.98
CA GLU A 94 -9.63 3.23 -3.70
C GLU A 94 -8.67 2.69 -4.77
N ASP A 95 -8.93 2.97 -6.05
CA ASP A 95 -8.04 2.60 -7.17
C ASP A 95 -6.71 3.34 -7.07
N PHE A 96 -6.77 4.65 -6.82
CA PHE A 96 -5.58 5.49 -6.63
C PHE A 96 -4.67 4.96 -5.50
N VAL A 97 -5.26 4.60 -4.36
CA VAL A 97 -4.52 4.05 -3.22
C VAL A 97 -3.96 2.66 -3.53
N ARG A 98 -4.75 1.79 -4.18
CA ARG A 98 -4.29 0.45 -4.56
C ARG A 98 -3.09 0.47 -5.49
N GLU A 99 -3.05 1.38 -6.45
CA GLU A 99 -1.91 1.50 -7.37
C GLU A 99 -0.64 1.90 -6.63
N ASN A 100 -0.74 2.88 -5.72
CA ASN A 100 0.40 3.31 -4.90
C ASN A 100 0.92 2.20 -4.00
N ILE A 101 0.03 1.42 -3.37
CA ILE A 101 0.41 0.26 -2.56
C ILE A 101 1.12 -0.79 -3.43
N ARG A 102 0.59 -1.08 -4.62
CA ARG A 102 1.19 -2.06 -5.54
C ARG A 102 2.62 -1.70 -5.91
N GLU A 103 2.88 -0.43 -6.19
CA GLU A 103 4.23 0.05 -6.51
C GLU A 103 5.20 -0.14 -5.35
N ILE A 104 4.78 0.15 -4.12
CA ILE A 104 5.59 -0.07 -2.91
C ILE A 104 5.89 -1.56 -2.74
N LEU A 105 4.86 -2.41 -2.78
CA LEU A 105 5.01 -3.87 -2.65
C LEU A 105 5.95 -4.44 -3.73
N LYS A 106 5.93 -3.88 -4.93
CA LYS A 106 6.83 -4.30 -6.00
C LYS A 106 8.29 -3.99 -5.66
N ILE A 107 8.57 -2.79 -5.14
CA ILE A 107 9.93 -2.38 -4.75
C ILE A 107 10.44 -3.26 -3.60
N THR A 108 9.64 -3.42 -2.55
CA THR A 108 10.03 -4.20 -1.37
C THR A 108 10.24 -5.68 -1.72
N GLU A 109 9.39 -6.27 -2.55
CA GLU A 109 9.51 -7.64 -2.99
C GLU A 109 10.78 -7.88 -3.80
N GLN A 110 11.16 -6.97 -4.69
CA GLN A 110 12.39 -7.08 -5.47
C GLN A 110 13.64 -7.03 -4.58
N ILE A 111 13.66 -6.17 -3.55
CA ILE A 111 14.77 -6.12 -2.58
C ILE A 111 14.83 -7.44 -1.80
N LYS A 112 13.71 -7.94 -1.27
CA LYS A 112 13.67 -9.23 -0.55
C LYS A 112 14.09 -10.41 -1.44
N ALA A 113 13.72 -10.39 -2.72
CA ALA A 113 14.11 -11.41 -3.68
C ALA A 113 15.63 -11.43 -3.89
N TRP A 114 16.28 -10.25 -3.96
CA TRP A 114 17.74 -10.17 -3.97
C TRP A 114 18.34 -10.74 -2.69
N ILE A 115 17.82 -10.37 -1.51
CA ILE A 115 18.31 -10.88 -0.22
C ILE A 115 18.26 -12.41 -0.15
N THR A 116 17.26 -13.03 -0.77
CA THR A 116 17.09 -14.49 -0.77
C THR A 116 18.20 -15.21 -1.55
N VAL A 117 18.87 -14.53 -2.48
CA VAL A 117 19.87 -15.14 -3.39
C VAL A 117 21.27 -14.58 -3.22
N CYS A 118 21.46 -13.54 -2.42
CA CYS A 118 22.79 -12.95 -2.20
C CYS A 118 23.65 -13.87 -1.33
N ASP A 119 24.93 -13.96 -1.68
CA ASP A 119 25.91 -14.64 -0.83
C ASP A 119 26.26 -13.73 0.36
N ALA A 120 26.18 -14.28 1.58
CA ALA A 120 26.32 -13.54 2.82
C ALA A 120 26.95 -14.42 3.91
N SER A 121 27.91 -13.85 4.63
CA SER A 121 28.45 -14.47 5.84
C SER A 121 27.41 -14.48 6.98
N GLU A 122 27.66 -15.27 8.02
CA GLU A 122 26.77 -15.35 9.20
C GLU A 122 26.52 -13.97 9.84
N ASP A 123 27.56 -13.13 9.93
CA ASP A 123 27.45 -11.75 10.43
C ASP A 123 26.61 -10.85 9.51
N GLN A 124 26.67 -11.08 8.19
CA GLN A 124 25.90 -10.32 7.20
C GLN A 124 24.43 -10.72 7.20
N LEU A 125 24.10 -11.97 7.49
CA LEU A 125 22.73 -12.47 7.52
C LEU A 125 21.87 -11.70 8.52
N GLN A 126 22.43 -11.25 9.65
CA GLN A 126 21.67 -10.46 10.62
C GLN A 126 21.22 -9.11 10.02
N TYR A 127 22.11 -8.40 9.31
CA TYR A 127 21.76 -7.13 8.67
C TYR A 127 20.68 -7.32 7.61
N LEU A 128 20.79 -8.37 6.79
CA LEU A 128 19.80 -8.69 5.77
C LEU A 128 18.44 -9.09 6.38
N SER A 129 18.44 -9.82 7.49
CA SER A 129 17.24 -10.18 8.24
C SER A 129 16.52 -8.93 8.78
N ASP A 130 17.27 -7.95 9.29
CA ASP A 130 16.71 -6.69 9.77
C ASP A 130 16.06 -5.89 8.63
N ILE A 131 16.67 -5.90 7.43
CA ILE A 131 16.08 -5.29 6.22
C ILE A 131 14.77 -6.00 5.86
N VAL A 132 14.77 -7.33 5.77
CA VAL A 132 13.56 -8.11 5.43
C VAL A 132 12.44 -7.83 6.42
N THR A 133 12.75 -7.76 7.71
CA THR A 133 11.77 -7.46 8.76
C THR A 133 11.14 -6.08 8.55
N ALA A 134 11.95 -5.05 8.30
CA ALA A 134 11.46 -3.69 8.09
C ALA A 134 10.60 -3.54 6.82
N LEU A 135 11.00 -4.22 5.73
CA LEU A 135 10.24 -4.24 4.49
C LEU A 135 8.92 -5.01 4.65
N THR A 136 8.94 -6.14 5.37
CA THR A 136 7.73 -6.94 5.64
C THR A 136 6.70 -6.14 6.44
N GLN A 137 7.13 -5.35 7.43
CA GLN A 137 6.22 -4.46 8.16
C GLN A 137 5.57 -3.41 7.24
N THR A 138 6.30 -2.92 6.23
CA THR A 138 5.75 -2.01 5.22
C THR A 138 4.70 -2.72 4.36
N ASP A 139 5.01 -3.94 3.93
CA ASP A 139 4.09 -4.77 3.15
C ASP A 139 2.80 -5.10 3.92
N ASP A 140 2.92 -5.40 5.21
CA ASP A 140 1.79 -5.73 6.08
C ASP A 140 0.79 -4.58 6.16
N ILE A 141 1.25 -3.33 6.32
CA ILE A 141 0.35 -2.16 6.32
C ILE A 141 -0.32 -1.98 4.96
N GLY A 142 0.44 -2.10 3.86
CA GLY A 142 -0.10 -2.04 2.51
C GLY A 142 -1.18 -3.10 2.26
N ASN A 143 -0.93 -4.35 2.67
CA ASN A 143 -1.86 -5.45 2.54
C ASN A 143 -3.10 -5.27 3.44
N GLN A 144 -2.94 -4.74 4.66
CA GLN A 144 -4.07 -4.42 5.54
C GLN A 144 -5.00 -3.37 4.92
N LEU A 145 -4.45 -2.35 4.25
CA LEU A 145 -5.23 -1.37 3.49
C LEU A 145 -6.01 -2.02 2.34
N ILE A 146 -5.37 -2.89 1.56
CA ILE A 146 -6.04 -3.63 0.49
C ILE A 146 -7.20 -4.48 1.06
N GLN A 147 -6.98 -5.19 2.16
CA GLN A 147 -8.03 -5.98 2.81
C GLN A 147 -9.19 -5.10 3.31
N ARG A 148 -8.89 -3.90 3.82
CA ARG A 148 -9.92 -2.94 4.24
C ARG A 148 -10.79 -2.50 3.07
N ILE A 149 -10.18 -2.14 1.94
CA ILE A 149 -10.86 -1.80 0.68
C ILE A 149 -11.80 -2.94 0.24
N LEU A 150 -11.34 -4.20 0.28
CA LEU A 150 -12.19 -5.34 -0.07
C LEU A 150 -13.34 -5.55 0.93
N SER A 151 -13.08 -5.35 2.23
CA SER A 151 -14.06 -5.57 3.30
C SER A 151 -15.21 -4.55 3.29
N PHE A 152 -14.94 -3.34 2.78
CA PHE A 152 -15.91 -2.26 2.64
C PHE A 152 -17.08 -2.68 1.75
N HIS A 153 -16.79 -3.16 0.54
CA HIS A 153 -17.84 -3.54 -0.43
C HIS A 153 -18.78 -4.61 0.13
N SER A 154 -18.24 -5.60 0.85
CA SER A 154 -19.05 -6.65 1.50
C SER A 154 -19.94 -6.10 2.63
N THR A 155 -19.39 -5.21 3.46
CA THR A 155 -20.14 -4.62 4.59
C THR A 155 -21.20 -3.64 4.10
N ARG A 156 -20.86 -2.78 3.14
CA ARG A 156 -21.80 -1.87 2.50
C ARG A 156 -22.93 -2.61 1.80
N GLN A 157 -22.65 -3.68 1.06
CA GLN A 157 -23.71 -4.49 0.43
C GLN A 157 -24.68 -5.07 1.46
N ARG A 158 -24.19 -5.52 2.62
CA ARG A 158 -25.04 -6.01 3.71
C ARG A 158 -25.92 -4.88 4.29
N LEU A 159 -25.40 -3.67 4.42
CA LEU A 159 -26.17 -2.49 4.84
C LEU A 159 -27.22 -2.11 3.81
N PHE A 160 -26.85 -2.08 2.53
CA PHE A 160 -27.78 -1.79 1.44
C PHE A 160 -28.93 -2.81 1.36
N ASN A 161 -28.63 -4.10 1.49
CA ASN A 161 -29.65 -5.16 1.56
C ASN A 161 -30.60 -5.00 2.76
N LYS A 162 -30.12 -4.45 3.88
CA LYS A 162 -31.00 -4.12 5.03
C LYS A 162 -31.85 -2.89 4.73
N LEU A 163 -31.30 -1.89 4.06
CA LEU A 163 -31.99 -0.68 3.66
C LEU A 163 -33.15 -1.00 2.71
N THR A 164 -32.92 -1.81 1.68
CA THR A 164 -33.94 -2.19 0.69
C THR A 164 -35.08 -3.00 1.31
N LYS A 165 -34.77 -3.93 2.23
CA LYS A 165 -35.76 -4.78 2.90
C LYS A 165 -36.59 -4.04 3.95
N ARG A 166 -35.93 -3.21 4.77
CA ARG A 166 -36.57 -2.61 5.96
C ARG A 166 -37.01 -1.17 5.75
N LYS A 167 -36.47 -0.48 4.75
CA LYS A 167 -36.76 0.92 4.42
C LYS A 167 -36.65 1.85 5.64
N LEU A 168 -35.63 1.61 6.47
CA LEU A 168 -35.38 2.38 7.69
C LEU A 168 -34.39 3.50 7.42
N PHE A 169 -34.75 4.72 7.81
CA PHE A 169 -33.91 5.90 7.65
C PHE A 169 -32.56 5.79 8.39
N ASP A 170 -32.55 5.18 9.58
CA ASP A 170 -31.30 4.98 10.33
C ASP A 170 -30.33 4.06 9.61
N VAL A 171 -30.81 3.08 8.83
CA VAL A 171 -29.94 2.22 8.02
C VAL A 171 -29.30 3.04 6.88
N ALA A 172 -30.03 3.98 6.29
CA ALA A 172 -29.47 4.89 5.29
C ALA A 172 -28.38 5.79 5.89
N LYS A 173 -28.62 6.33 7.10
CA LYS A 173 -27.59 7.08 7.84
C LYS A 173 -26.35 6.24 8.14
N THR A 174 -26.52 4.99 8.57
CA THR A 174 -25.40 4.08 8.81
C THR A 174 -24.61 3.81 7.54
N LEU A 175 -25.28 3.70 6.39
CA LEU A 175 -24.62 3.52 5.10
C LEU A 175 -23.77 4.76 4.73
N VAL A 176 -24.29 5.97 4.92
CA VAL A 176 -23.52 7.21 4.76
C VAL A 176 -22.31 7.27 5.69
N GLN A 177 -22.51 6.96 6.97
CA GLN A 177 -21.41 6.92 7.94
C GLN A 177 -20.35 5.88 7.57
N HIS A 178 -20.75 4.74 7.02
CA HIS A 178 -19.84 3.71 6.57
C HIS A 178 -19.01 4.17 5.37
N ASP A 179 -19.64 4.81 4.38
CA ASP A 179 -18.96 5.36 3.20
C ASP A 179 -17.95 6.46 3.60
N ILE A 180 -18.31 7.36 4.52
CA ILE A 180 -17.38 8.39 5.06
C ILE A 180 -16.27 7.77 5.91
N GLY A 181 -16.62 6.80 6.75
CA GLY A 181 -15.67 6.07 7.59
C GLY A 181 -14.60 5.41 6.76
N GLN A 182 -14.98 4.73 5.66
CA GLN A 182 -14.07 4.10 4.73
C GLN A 182 -13.02 5.07 4.18
N VAL A 183 -13.45 6.24 3.68
CA VAL A 183 -12.52 7.24 3.14
C VAL A 183 -11.56 7.74 4.21
N THR A 184 -12.06 8.05 5.40
CA THR A 184 -11.25 8.51 6.53
C THR A 184 -10.22 7.46 6.95
N GLU A 185 -10.63 6.20 7.01
CA GLU A 185 -9.77 5.08 7.39
C GLU A 185 -8.67 4.82 6.35
N ILE A 186 -8.99 4.90 5.05
CA ILE A 186 -7.99 4.79 3.99
C ILE A 186 -6.99 5.95 4.08
N GLN A 187 -7.45 7.20 4.26
CA GLN A 187 -6.56 8.35 4.40
C GLN A 187 -5.57 8.17 5.55
N ASN A 188 -6.07 7.76 6.72
CA ASN A 188 -5.24 7.53 7.90
C ASN A 188 -4.23 6.40 7.66
N GLY A 189 -4.69 5.26 7.15
CA GLY A 189 -3.80 4.12 6.91
C GLY A 189 -2.77 4.39 5.81
N PHE A 190 -3.08 5.24 4.82
CA PHE A 190 -2.09 5.69 3.83
C PHE A 190 -1.01 6.57 4.47
N GLY A 191 -1.39 7.42 5.43
CA GLY A 191 -0.44 8.17 6.25
C GLY A 191 0.45 7.25 7.10
N GLU A 192 -0.12 6.19 7.68
CA GLU A 192 0.63 5.15 8.40
C GLU A 192 1.62 4.42 7.48
N LEU A 193 1.18 4.04 6.28
CA LEU A 193 2.03 3.42 5.26
C LEU A 193 3.23 4.29 4.90
N TYR A 194 3.01 5.59 4.68
CA TYR A 194 4.09 6.54 4.42
C TYR A 194 5.10 6.60 5.58
N ASN A 195 4.61 6.70 6.83
CA ASN A 195 5.49 6.72 8.01
C ASN A 195 6.30 5.43 8.13
N GLN A 196 5.65 4.28 7.90
CA GLN A 196 6.33 2.98 7.93
C GLN A 196 7.35 2.85 6.80
N LEU A 197 7.07 3.37 5.60
CA LEU A 197 8.02 3.37 4.49
C LEU A 197 9.29 4.19 4.83
N ILE A 198 9.15 5.33 5.51
CA ILE A 198 10.31 6.13 5.97
C ILE A 198 11.15 5.35 6.97
N ILE A 199 10.51 4.74 7.97
CA ILE A 199 11.19 3.93 8.98
C ILE A 199 11.87 2.73 8.29
N GLY A 200 11.15 2.07 7.39
CA GLY A 200 11.64 0.95 6.59
C GLY A 200 12.86 1.31 5.77
N TYR A 201 12.85 2.48 5.11
CA TYR A 201 13.99 2.99 4.35
C TYR A 201 15.20 3.26 5.25
N ASP A 202 15.02 3.94 6.38
CA ASP A 202 16.12 4.24 7.32
C ASP A 202 16.80 2.97 7.84
N VAL A 203 16.01 1.94 8.20
CA VAL A 203 16.55 0.63 8.61
C VAL A 203 17.23 -0.05 7.43
N THR A 204 16.64 0.02 6.25
CA THR A 204 17.16 -0.62 5.02
C THR A 204 18.53 -0.07 4.67
N ILE A 205 18.65 1.26 4.56
CA ILE A 205 19.90 1.91 4.16
C ILE A 205 21.01 1.68 5.18
N LYS A 206 20.72 1.80 6.48
CA LYS A 206 21.70 1.60 7.55
C LYS A 206 22.28 0.19 7.54
N ASN A 207 21.44 -0.82 7.36
CA ASN A 207 21.87 -2.21 7.36
C ASN A 207 22.52 -2.61 6.03
N PHE A 208 22.05 -2.07 4.90
CA PHE A 208 22.68 -2.30 3.61
C PHE A 208 24.12 -1.75 3.56
N GLU A 209 24.35 -0.56 4.13
CA GLU A 209 25.69 0.01 4.29
C GLU A 209 26.61 -0.87 5.14
N ARG A 210 26.08 -1.49 6.21
CA ARG A 210 26.84 -2.42 7.06
C ARG A 210 27.15 -3.71 6.32
N TYR A 211 26.19 -4.26 5.58
CA TYR A 211 26.37 -5.42 4.72
C TYR A 211 27.52 -5.21 3.72
N ARG A 212 27.58 -4.04 3.06
CA ARG A 212 28.63 -3.69 2.09
C ARG A 212 30.03 -3.52 2.67
N ARG A 213 30.15 -3.11 3.95
CA ARG A 213 31.44 -2.78 4.57
C ARG A 213 32.26 -4.00 4.98
N ILE A 214 31.67 -5.20 4.97
CA ILE A 214 32.39 -6.44 5.30
C ILE A 214 33.20 -6.89 4.07
N PRO A 215 34.53 -7.15 4.20
CA PRO A 215 35.38 -7.50 3.06
C PRO A 215 34.86 -8.73 2.29
N GLY A 216 34.63 -8.59 0.99
CA GLY A 216 34.15 -9.67 0.11
C GLY A 216 33.01 -9.27 -0.83
N VAL A 217 32.26 -8.21 -0.51
CA VAL A 217 31.19 -7.69 -1.37
C VAL A 217 31.80 -6.70 -2.37
N LYS A 218 31.84 -7.06 -3.66
CA LYS A 218 32.17 -6.10 -4.73
C LYS A 218 31.00 -5.11 -4.87
N GLY A 219 31.08 -3.98 -4.18
CA GLY A 219 30.13 -2.89 -4.35
C GLY A 219 30.30 -2.17 -5.69
N PHE A 220 29.26 -1.46 -6.13
CA PHE A 220 29.32 -0.54 -7.26
C PHE A 220 30.36 0.57 -6.99
N GLU A 221 31.40 0.65 -7.82
CA GLU A 221 32.30 1.81 -7.92
C GLU A 221 31.64 2.84 -8.86
N GLY A 222 30.71 3.66 -8.35
CA GLY A 222 30.02 4.61 -9.21
C GLY A 222 29.52 5.86 -8.49
N MET A 223 30.21 6.97 -8.83
CA MET A 223 29.90 8.38 -8.61
C MET A 223 30.13 8.98 -7.22
N TYR A 224 31.41 9.10 -6.87
CA TYR A 224 31.99 10.43 -6.55
C TYR A 224 32.96 10.82 -7.66
#